data_AF-A0A2C9M354-F1
#
_entry.id   AF-A0A2C9M354-F1
#
_cell.length_a   1.000
_cell.length_b   1.000
_cell.length_c   1.000
_cell.angle_alpha   90.00
_cell.angle_beta   90.00
_cell.angle_gamma   90.00
#
_symmetry.space_group_name_H-M   'P 1'
#
loop_
_entity.id
_entity.type
_entity.pdbx_description
1 polymer ?
#
loop_
_entity_poly.entity_id
_entity_poly.type
_entity_poly.pdbx_seq_one_letter_code
_entity_poly.pdbx_strand_id
1 'polypeptide(L)'
;MLLLLLTLFVARAATLPAHNTSHGFSTGRLAPEDYAFIRTLPKSRAAGNLPGFKYIYVDGSGAKSYNFDPSRYQLQIAGSPLTSWEGLNAAADVVVLMTRYMPPQIFNNVAAKASVGVFTAAEKLIVYPEYAHMANTFCGSSCSGQCQQTCTFDGRKYEDIAGVGGQRAVILDDNVLCTVNDPYRGSENILAHEFTHTIHEQGLSGADKAAVHAAYTAARARQTWTLSSYAMQNEQEYFAEAATVYFGINYSNINSGGMNICAPGAFCSGEMADRYHLYQTDTALYNILTYVFTNNRPNLASGLTVCPAGHSVVG
;
A
#
# COMPACT_ATOMS: atom_id res chain seq x y z
N MET A 1 19.98 -52.36 -23.70
CA MET A 1 20.52 -51.12 -23.10
C MET A 1 19.97 -49.96 -23.92
N LEU A 2 18.81 -49.42 -23.52
CA LEU A 2 18.14 -48.33 -24.24
C LEU A 2 17.82 -47.25 -23.20
N LEU A 3 18.62 -46.18 -23.20
CA LEU A 3 18.44 -45.01 -22.34
C LEU A 3 17.22 -44.22 -22.83
N LEU A 4 16.19 -44.11 -21.99
CA LEU A 4 15.08 -43.18 -22.20
C LEU A 4 15.51 -41.81 -21.66
N LEU A 5 15.76 -40.85 -22.56
CA LEU A 5 15.92 -39.44 -22.20
C LEU A 5 14.53 -38.83 -21.98
N LEU A 6 14.17 -38.58 -20.72
CA LEU A 6 13.06 -37.70 -20.36
C LEU A 6 13.50 -36.26 -20.62
N THR A 7 12.97 -35.63 -21.66
CA THR A 7 13.03 -34.18 -21.84
C THR A 7 11.97 -33.53 -20.94
N LEU A 8 12.40 -32.88 -19.86
CA LEU A 8 11.54 -31.97 -19.11
C LEU A 8 11.18 -30.78 -20.02
N PHE A 9 9.93 -30.73 -20.46
CA PHE A 9 9.34 -29.48 -20.95
C PHE A 9 9.14 -28.55 -19.76
N VAL A 10 10.10 -27.64 -19.54
CA VAL A 10 9.86 -26.44 -18.75
C VAL A 10 8.97 -25.54 -19.60
N ALA A 11 7.67 -25.57 -19.34
CA ALA A 11 6.76 -24.56 -19.86
C ALA A 11 7.22 -23.20 -19.30
N ARG A 12 7.89 -22.40 -20.14
CA ARG A 12 8.02 -20.96 -19.88
C ARG A 12 6.59 -20.43 -19.74
N ALA A 13 6.20 -20.06 -18.52
CA ALA A 13 5.07 -19.20 -18.32
C ALA A 13 5.33 -17.95 -19.16
N ALA A 14 4.55 -17.77 -20.23
CA ALA A 14 4.53 -16.52 -20.95
C ALA A 14 4.12 -15.46 -19.93
N THR A 15 5.04 -14.55 -19.62
CA THR A 15 4.74 -13.33 -18.88
C THR A 15 3.71 -12.59 -19.71
N LEU A 16 2.43 -12.69 -19.31
CA LEU A 16 1.39 -11.81 -19.83
C LEU A 16 1.85 -10.37 -19.54
N PRO A 17 1.71 -9.43 -20.49
CA PRO A 17 2.01 -8.04 -20.21
C PRO A 17 1.08 -7.58 -19.09
N ALA A 18 1.66 -7.26 -17.93
CA ALA A 18 0.93 -6.63 -16.86
C ALA A 18 0.65 -5.17 -17.26
N HIS A 19 -0.61 -4.78 -17.06
CA HIS A 19 -1.18 -3.44 -17.12
C HIS A 19 -1.41 -2.76 -18.48
N ASN A 20 -2.70 -2.63 -18.79
CA ASN A 20 -3.28 -1.32 -19.07
C ASN A 20 -3.79 -0.74 -17.73
N THR A 21 -2.94 -0.11 -16.92
CA THR A 21 -3.41 0.94 -16.00
C THR A 21 -3.72 2.14 -16.89
N SER A 22 -5.00 2.46 -17.05
CA SER A 22 -5.50 3.54 -17.93
C SER A 22 -5.03 4.95 -17.56
N HIS A 23 -4.12 5.12 -16.59
CA HIS A 23 -3.55 6.41 -16.23
C HIS A 23 -2.04 6.28 -16.19
N GLY A 24 -1.38 6.78 -17.23
CA GLY A 24 0.05 7.03 -17.21
C GLY A 24 0.33 8.12 -16.20
N PHE A 25 0.50 7.74 -14.93
CA PHE A 25 1.14 8.61 -13.95
C PHE A 25 2.59 8.73 -14.39
N SER A 26 2.88 9.75 -15.19
CA SER A 26 4.24 10.19 -15.46
C SER A 26 4.27 11.65 -15.07
N THR A 27 4.73 11.87 -13.86
CA THR A 27 5.18 13.20 -13.47
C THR A 27 6.46 13.53 -14.21
N GLY A 28 6.67 14.82 -14.50
CA GLY A 28 7.93 15.28 -15.07
C GLY A 28 9.11 14.79 -14.21
N ARG A 29 10.22 14.43 -14.87
CA ARG A 29 11.45 14.06 -14.19
C ARG A 29 11.90 15.21 -13.30
N LEU A 30 12.35 14.89 -12.09
CA LEU A 30 12.92 15.88 -11.18
C LEU A 30 14.06 16.65 -11.83
N ALA A 31 14.16 17.94 -11.53
CA ALA A 31 15.25 18.75 -12.02
C ALA A 31 16.58 18.34 -11.36
N PRO A 32 17.74 18.57 -11.98
CA PRO A 32 19.05 18.24 -11.40
C PRO A 32 19.27 18.79 -9.99
N GLU A 33 18.73 19.98 -9.69
CA GLU A 33 18.76 20.66 -8.40
C GLU A 33 17.95 19.92 -7.32
N ASP A 34 16.79 19.36 -7.66
CA ASP A 34 15.96 18.58 -6.74
C ASP A 34 16.69 17.29 -6.34
N TYR A 35 17.29 16.60 -7.32
CA TYR A 35 18.16 15.46 -7.04
C TYR A 35 19.37 15.85 -6.19
N ALA A 36 19.91 17.07 -6.34
CA ALA A 36 21.03 17.54 -5.53
C ALA A 36 20.61 17.74 -4.07
N PHE A 37 19.44 18.36 -3.83
CA PHE A 37 18.86 18.50 -2.50
C PHE A 37 18.59 17.13 -1.84
N ILE A 38 17.93 16.21 -2.54
CA ILE A 38 17.61 14.87 -2.01
C ILE A 38 18.88 14.10 -1.61
N ARG A 39 19.97 14.23 -2.39
CA ARG A 39 21.27 13.62 -2.06
C ARG A 39 21.94 14.18 -0.80
N THR A 40 21.51 15.35 -0.31
CA THR A 40 21.99 15.90 0.98
C THR A 40 21.30 15.27 2.18
N LEU A 41 20.18 14.56 1.99
CA LEU A 41 19.43 13.96 3.08
C LEU A 41 20.19 12.76 3.69
N PRO A 42 20.04 12.51 5.00
CA PRO A 42 20.75 11.43 5.69
C PRO A 42 20.45 10.05 5.10
N LYS A 43 21.45 9.30 4.63
CA LYS A 43 21.27 8.01 3.91
C LYS A 43 20.67 6.84 4.70
N SER A 44 20.37 7.03 5.97
CA SER A 44 19.71 6.04 6.81
C SER A 44 18.68 6.72 7.70
N ARG A 45 17.64 5.99 8.10
CA ARG A 45 16.70 6.38 9.15
C ARG A 45 17.44 6.44 10.49
N ALA A 46 18.31 7.44 10.67
CA ALA A 46 18.89 7.76 11.96
C ALA A 46 17.78 8.23 12.90
N ALA A 47 17.99 8.13 14.21
CA ALA A 47 16.97 8.27 15.26
C ALA A 47 16.37 9.69 15.44
N GLY A 48 16.33 10.52 14.39
CA GLY A 48 15.85 11.90 14.44
C GLY A 48 14.99 12.26 13.24
N ASN A 49 14.34 13.41 13.38
CA ASN A 49 13.54 14.03 12.33
C ASN A 49 14.46 14.54 11.21
N LEU A 50 14.07 14.25 9.97
CA LEU A 50 14.71 14.75 8.76
C LEU A 50 14.51 16.28 8.68
N PRO A 51 15.56 17.05 8.32
CA PRO A 51 15.45 18.50 8.21
C PRO A 51 14.35 18.93 7.23
N GLY A 52 13.47 19.85 7.66
CA GLY A 52 12.39 20.38 6.83
C GLY A 52 11.13 19.50 6.74
N PHE A 53 11.18 18.26 7.24
CA PHE A 53 10.01 17.38 7.27
C PHE A 53 9.04 17.76 8.40
N LYS A 54 7.77 17.41 8.19
CA LYS A 54 6.67 17.58 9.16
C LYS A 54 6.32 16.23 9.76
N TYR A 55 5.88 16.20 11.03
CA TYR A 55 5.66 14.95 11.75
C TYR A 55 4.35 14.95 12.53
N ILE A 56 3.63 13.84 12.42
CA ILE A 56 2.52 13.46 13.31
C ILE A 56 2.86 12.08 13.89
N TYR A 57 2.61 11.87 15.17
CA TYR A 57 2.76 10.60 15.85
C TYR A 57 1.39 10.11 16.31
N VAL A 58 1.00 8.92 15.84
CA VAL A 58 -0.29 8.28 16.13
C VAL A 58 -0.06 7.15 17.13
N ASP A 59 -0.75 7.16 18.27
CA ASP A 59 -0.71 6.04 19.23
C ASP A 59 -1.82 5.00 18.99
N GLY A 60 -1.77 3.88 19.74
CA GLY A 60 -2.73 2.77 19.56
C GLY A 60 -4.18 3.09 19.94
N SER A 61 -4.45 4.23 20.59
CA SER A 61 -5.82 4.73 20.82
C SER A 61 -6.33 5.57 19.65
N GLY A 62 -5.47 5.90 18.68
CA GLY A 62 -5.75 6.80 17.58
C GLY A 62 -5.47 8.27 17.91
N ALA A 63 -4.89 8.60 19.06
CA ALA A 63 -4.58 10.00 19.37
C ALA A 63 -3.35 10.46 18.58
N LYS A 64 -3.46 11.68 18.03
CA LYS A 64 -2.42 12.35 17.25
C LYS A 64 -1.63 13.32 18.14
N SER A 65 -0.32 13.36 17.96
CA SER A 65 0.58 14.29 18.63
C SER A 65 1.66 14.78 17.66
N TYR A 66 2.25 15.94 17.95
CA TYR A 66 3.30 16.56 17.11
C TYR A 66 4.71 16.44 17.73
N ASN A 67 4.79 15.87 18.92
CA ASN A 67 6.03 15.60 19.62
C ASN A 67 6.13 14.09 19.88
N PHE A 68 7.29 13.52 19.64
CA PHE A 68 7.55 12.12 19.95
C PHE A 68 7.61 11.90 21.46
N ASP A 69 6.87 10.91 21.95
CA ASP A 69 6.89 10.46 23.33
C ASP A 69 7.56 9.08 23.41
N PRO A 70 8.81 8.99 23.89
CA PRO A 70 9.54 7.72 23.95
C PRO A 70 8.93 6.71 24.95
N SER A 71 7.99 7.12 25.79
CA SER A 71 7.28 6.23 26.72
C SER A 71 6.11 5.49 26.08
N ARG A 72 5.76 5.79 24.82
CA ARG A 72 4.59 5.26 24.14
C ARG A 72 4.97 4.59 22.82
N TYR A 73 4.25 3.54 22.46
CA TYR A 73 4.27 3.04 21.08
C TYR A 73 3.51 4.02 20.18
N GLN A 74 4.21 4.60 19.21
CA GLN A 74 3.63 5.55 18.26
C GLN A 74 4.10 5.28 16.84
N LEU A 75 3.18 5.31 15.88
CA LEU A 75 3.49 5.34 14.46
C LEU A 75 3.86 6.76 14.04
N GLN A 76 5.07 6.92 13.52
CA GLN A 76 5.49 8.17 12.90
C GLN A 76 4.88 8.29 11.50
N ILE A 77 4.19 9.40 11.25
CA ILE A 77 3.75 9.86 9.93
C ILE A 77 4.61 11.07 9.58
N ALA A 78 5.47 10.92 8.58
CA ALA A 78 6.35 11.99 8.11
C ALA A 78 5.75 12.59 6.83
N GLY A 79 5.70 13.91 6.73
CA GLY A 79 5.46 14.62 5.47
C GLY A 79 6.77 15.20 4.97
N SER A 80 7.06 15.02 3.68
CA SER A 80 8.20 15.67 3.02
C SER A 80 8.12 17.20 3.13
N PRO A 81 9.22 17.94 2.92
CA PRO A 81 9.25 19.39 3.02
C PRO A 81 8.09 20.11 2.32
N LEU A 82 7.75 19.71 1.08
CA LEU A 82 6.66 20.35 0.32
C LEU A 82 5.27 19.79 0.63
N THR A 83 5.15 18.69 1.38
CA THR A 83 3.84 18.13 1.76
C THR A 83 3.04 19.13 2.60
N SER A 84 1.78 19.39 2.26
CA SER A 84 0.91 20.28 3.04
C SER A 84 0.55 19.67 4.41
N TRP A 85 0.21 20.51 5.40
CA TRP A 85 -0.34 20.00 6.67
C TRP A 85 -1.66 19.26 6.46
N GLU A 86 -2.44 19.64 5.45
CA GLU A 86 -3.69 18.96 5.10
C GLU A 86 -3.42 17.52 4.65
N GLY A 87 -2.51 17.32 3.69
CA GLY A 87 -2.12 15.99 3.22
C GLY A 87 -1.53 15.12 4.32
N LEU A 88 -0.69 15.71 5.19
CA LEU A 88 -0.13 14.98 6.34
C LEU A 88 -1.20 14.58 7.37
N ASN A 89 -2.17 15.45 7.66
CA ASN A 89 -3.27 15.13 8.56
C ASN A 89 -4.19 14.07 7.96
N ALA A 90 -4.52 14.17 6.67
CA ALA A 90 -5.34 13.18 5.97
C ALA A 90 -4.68 11.79 5.99
N ALA A 91 -3.36 11.70 5.77
CA ALA A 91 -2.63 10.45 5.89
C ALA A 91 -2.65 9.90 7.33
N ALA A 92 -2.51 10.76 8.34
CA ALA A 92 -2.62 10.36 9.74
C ALA A 92 -4.02 9.85 10.07
N ASP A 93 -5.08 10.44 9.51
CA ASP A 93 -6.46 9.99 9.68
C ASP A 93 -6.68 8.60 9.08
N VAL A 94 -6.15 8.33 7.88
CA VAL A 94 -6.16 6.98 7.29
C VAL A 94 -5.53 5.97 8.25
N VAL A 95 -4.33 6.27 8.78
CA VAL A 95 -3.63 5.37 9.72
C VAL A 95 -4.42 5.17 11.01
N VAL A 96 -5.02 6.21 11.57
CA VAL A 96 -5.88 6.11 12.75
C VAL A 96 -7.06 5.17 12.48
N LEU A 97 -7.77 5.35 11.36
CA LEU A 97 -8.95 4.57 11.03
C LEU A 97 -8.62 3.10 10.76
N MET A 98 -7.44 2.82 10.18
CA MET A 98 -6.96 1.46 9.98
C MET A 98 -6.52 0.76 11.28
N THR A 99 -6.03 1.51 12.28
CA THR A 99 -5.32 0.92 13.44
C THR A 99 -6.04 1.04 14.78
N ARG A 100 -7.00 1.94 14.95
CA ARG A 100 -7.67 2.22 16.24
C ARG A 100 -8.34 1.01 16.90
N TYR A 101 -8.65 -0.04 16.12
CA TYR A 101 -9.28 -1.27 16.62
C TYR A 101 -8.39 -2.51 16.51
N MET A 102 -7.16 -2.35 16.01
CA MET A 102 -6.16 -3.39 15.83
C MET A 102 -5.75 -4.00 17.19
N PRO A 103 -5.40 -5.30 17.25
CA PRO A 103 -4.79 -5.89 18.43
C PRO A 103 -3.54 -5.10 18.88
N PRO A 104 -3.40 -4.75 20.18
CA PRO A 104 -2.27 -3.95 20.66
C PRO A 104 -0.90 -4.53 20.30
N GLN A 105 -0.74 -5.86 20.30
CA GLN A 105 0.51 -6.50 19.88
C GLN A 105 0.89 -6.20 18.42
N ILE A 106 -0.07 -6.22 17.49
CA ILE A 106 0.18 -5.92 16.07
C ILE A 106 0.54 -4.44 15.93
N PHE A 107 -0.22 -3.56 16.61
CA PHE A 107 0.07 -2.13 16.62
C PHE A 107 1.47 -1.82 17.16
N ASN A 108 1.83 -2.38 18.32
CA ASN A 108 3.14 -2.15 18.94
C ASN A 108 4.28 -2.64 18.05
N ASN A 109 4.10 -3.77 17.36
CA ASN A 109 5.07 -4.31 16.42
C ASN A 109 5.31 -3.37 15.23
N VAL A 110 4.23 -2.88 14.60
CA VAL A 110 4.36 -1.97 13.45
C VAL A 110 4.88 -0.60 13.90
N ALA A 111 4.41 -0.06 15.03
CA ALA A 111 4.88 1.21 15.59
C ALA A 111 6.38 1.20 15.93
N ALA A 112 6.90 0.08 16.44
CA ALA A 112 8.31 -0.05 16.79
C ALA A 112 9.26 -0.21 15.59
N LYS A 113 8.75 -0.70 14.45
CA LYS A 113 9.58 -1.10 13.31
C LYS A 113 9.37 -0.26 12.06
N ALA A 114 8.24 0.42 11.95
CA ALA A 114 7.78 1.02 10.71
C ALA A 114 7.41 2.50 10.85
N SER A 115 6.95 3.09 9.75
CA SER A 115 6.43 4.46 9.68
C SER A 115 5.61 4.66 8.41
N VAL A 116 4.98 5.82 8.28
CA VAL A 116 4.36 6.29 7.05
C VAL A 116 5.09 7.54 6.56
N GLY A 117 5.17 7.72 5.25
CA GLY A 117 5.69 8.91 4.58
C GLY A 117 4.69 9.45 3.58
N VAL A 118 4.50 10.75 3.55
CA VAL A 118 3.75 11.47 2.52
C VAL A 118 4.75 12.29 1.71
N PHE A 119 4.69 12.20 0.38
CA PHE A 119 5.54 12.98 -0.52
C PHE A 119 4.70 13.69 -1.57
N THR A 120 5.27 14.72 -2.19
CA THR A 120 4.63 15.45 -3.29
C THR A 120 5.14 14.99 -4.65
N ALA A 121 4.39 15.30 -5.72
CA ALA A 121 4.86 15.09 -7.08
C ALA A 121 6.19 15.81 -7.40
N ALA A 122 6.54 16.87 -6.67
CA ALA A 122 7.79 17.62 -6.83
C ALA A 122 8.98 17.00 -6.07
N GLU A 123 8.76 16.06 -5.17
CA GLU A 123 9.81 15.45 -4.34
C GLU A 123 9.98 13.95 -4.59
N LYS A 124 8.89 13.28 -4.98
CA LYS A 124 8.83 11.83 -5.24
C LYS A 124 9.12 11.01 -3.97
N LEU A 125 8.92 9.70 -4.04
CA LEU A 125 9.22 8.82 -2.91
C LEU A 125 10.71 8.83 -2.52
N ILE A 126 11.59 9.16 -3.47
CA ILE A 126 13.04 9.16 -3.27
C ILE A 126 13.53 10.27 -2.33
N VAL A 127 12.66 11.22 -1.95
CA VAL A 127 12.93 12.20 -0.88
C VAL A 127 13.16 11.52 0.47
N TYR A 128 12.60 10.33 0.67
CA TYR A 128 12.91 9.51 1.82
C TYR A 128 14.23 8.77 1.57
N PRO A 129 15.25 8.93 2.44
CA PRO A 129 16.58 8.43 2.14
C PRO A 129 16.70 6.92 1.92
N GLU A 130 15.86 6.14 2.60
CA GLU A 130 15.75 4.69 2.42
C GLU A 130 15.36 4.32 0.98
N TYR A 131 14.69 5.21 0.24
CA TYR A 131 14.26 5.02 -1.14
C TYR A 131 15.14 5.75 -2.16
N ALA A 132 16.17 6.49 -1.74
CA ALA A 132 17.02 7.28 -2.65
C ALA A 132 17.69 6.45 -3.76
N HIS A 133 17.92 5.16 -3.52
CA HIS A 133 18.51 4.23 -4.49
C HIS A 133 17.56 3.86 -5.65
N MET A 134 16.27 4.15 -5.54
CA MET A 134 15.26 3.91 -6.57
C MET A 134 15.16 5.04 -7.60
N ALA A 135 15.95 6.09 -7.45
CA ALA A 135 15.97 7.23 -8.37
C ALA A 135 16.29 6.80 -9.81
N ASN A 136 15.44 7.21 -10.75
CA ASN A 136 15.50 6.93 -12.18
C ASN A 136 16.59 7.73 -12.93
N THR A 137 17.44 8.50 -12.23
CA THR A 137 18.63 9.20 -12.79
C THR A 137 19.15 8.52 -14.05
N PHE A 138 19.36 9.12 -15.22
CA PHE A 138 19.86 8.46 -16.45
C PHE A 138 19.14 7.20 -17.01
N CYS A 139 18.33 6.47 -16.24
CA CYS A 139 17.76 5.18 -16.62
C CYS A 139 16.57 5.30 -17.58
N GLY A 140 15.93 6.47 -17.65
CA GLY A 140 14.85 6.72 -18.60
C GLY A 140 13.74 5.67 -18.44
N SER A 141 13.39 4.97 -19.53
CA SER A 141 12.44 3.86 -19.52
C SER A 141 13.07 2.48 -19.30
N SER A 142 14.40 2.37 -19.19
CA SER A 142 15.08 1.08 -19.05
C SER A 142 14.86 0.49 -17.65
N CYS A 143 14.45 -0.77 -17.58
CA CYS A 143 14.41 -1.58 -16.34
C CYS A 143 15.42 -2.72 -16.35
N SER A 144 16.48 -2.60 -17.15
CA SER A 144 17.51 -3.63 -17.33
C SER A 144 18.84 -3.24 -16.70
N GLY A 145 19.65 -4.24 -16.33
CA GLY A 145 20.98 -4.03 -15.76
C GLY A 145 20.93 -3.18 -14.49
N GLN A 146 21.77 -2.15 -14.41
CA GLN A 146 21.81 -1.22 -13.26
C GLN A 146 20.49 -0.46 -13.03
N CYS A 147 19.63 -0.37 -14.05
CA CYS A 147 18.35 0.33 -13.95
C CYS A 147 17.21 -0.53 -13.39
N GLN A 148 17.44 -1.84 -13.20
CA GLN A 148 16.42 -2.74 -12.64
C GLN A 148 15.93 -2.28 -11.27
N GLN A 149 16.82 -1.75 -10.42
CA GLN A 149 16.49 -1.25 -9.07
C GLN A 149 15.55 -0.04 -9.05
N THR A 150 15.38 0.64 -10.20
CA THR A 150 14.50 1.81 -10.35
C THR A 150 13.08 1.43 -10.76
N CYS A 151 12.83 0.13 -10.97
CA CYS A 151 11.56 -0.37 -11.46
C CYS A 151 10.92 -1.38 -10.51
N THR A 152 9.59 -1.32 -10.44
CA THR A 152 8.75 -2.34 -9.82
C THR A 152 8.84 -3.66 -10.59
N PHE A 153 8.36 -4.74 -9.97
CA PHE A 153 8.36 -6.08 -10.58
C PHE A 153 7.53 -6.14 -11.88
N ASP A 154 6.55 -5.25 -12.05
CA ASP A 154 5.69 -5.11 -13.23
C ASP A 154 6.22 -4.08 -14.26
N GLY A 155 7.39 -3.48 -14.02
CA GLY A 155 8.09 -2.64 -14.99
C GLY A 155 7.79 -1.14 -14.93
N ARG A 156 7.01 -0.68 -13.95
CA ARG A 156 6.80 0.76 -13.68
C ARG A 156 8.01 1.35 -12.98
N LYS A 157 8.22 2.67 -13.09
CA LYS A 157 9.29 3.37 -12.38
C LYS A 157 8.84 3.71 -10.97
N TYR A 158 9.68 3.43 -9.97
CA TYR A 158 9.39 3.80 -8.58
C TYR A 158 9.19 5.32 -8.40
N GLU A 159 9.90 6.16 -9.14
CA GLU A 159 9.64 7.61 -9.12
C GLU A 159 8.25 7.97 -9.68
N ASP A 160 7.66 7.12 -10.51
CA ASP A 160 6.39 7.34 -11.20
C ASP A 160 5.28 6.42 -10.68
N ILE A 161 5.25 6.14 -9.37
CA ILE A 161 4.10 5.49 -8.74
C ILE A 161 3.62 6.32 -7.55
N ALA A 162 2.34 6.14 -7.20
CA ALA A 162 1.72 6.87 -6.11
C ALA A 162 2.24 6.42 -4.75
N GLY A 163 2.62 5.15 -4.57
CA GLY A 163 3.07 4.66 -3.28
C GLY A 163 3.89 3.38 -3.36
N VAL A 164 4.52 3.05 -2.22
CA VAL A 164 5.30 1.82 -2.01
C VAL A 164 5.17 1.40 -0.55
N GLY A 165 4.87 0.12 -0.32
CA GLY A 165 4.95 -0.54 0.97
C GLY A 165 6.38 -0.90 1.38
N GLY A 166 6.61 -1.13 2.66
CA GLY A 166 7.92 -1.54 3.15
C GLY A 166 8.08 -1.26 4.63
N GLN A 167 9.30 -0.93 5.07
CA GLN A 167 9.50 -0.44 6.43
C GLN A 167 8.87 0.96 6.61
N ARG A 168 8.78 1.76 5.55
CA ARG A 168 7.97 2.97 5.52
C ARG A 168 6.95 2.86 4.38
N ALA A 169 5.66 2.76 4.68
CA ALA A 169 4.68 2.98 3.62
C ALA A 169 4.77 4.43 3.15
N VAL A 170 5.01 4.66 1.87
CA VAL A 170 5.08 6.00 1.29
C VAL A 170 3.93 6.22 0.32
N ILE A 171 3.38 7.44 0.29
CA ILE A 171 2.26 7.81 -0.55
C ILE A 171 2.39 9.24 -1.08
N LEU A 172 1.91 9.45 -2.30
CA LEU A 172 1.70 10.74 -2.95
C LEU A 172 0.55 11.50 -2.28
N ASP A 173 0.78 12.75 -1.90
CA ASP A 173 -0.22 13.61 -1.28
C ASP A 173 -1.47 13.82 -2.14
N ASP A 174 -1.32 13.91 -3.46
CA ASP A 174 -2.44 14.00 -4.41
C ASP A 174 -3.43 12.83 -4.26
N ASN A 175 -2.96 11.60 -3.98
CA ASN A 175 -3.84 10.45 -3.76
C ASN A 175 -4.53 10.51 -2.39
N VAL A 176 -3.80 10.89 -1.34
CA VAL A 176 -4.39 11.00 0.01
C VAL A 176 -5.47 12.08 0.06
N LEU A 177 -5.31 13.14 -0.73
CA LEU A 177 -6.27 14.26 -0.81
C LEU A 177 -7.31 14.06 -1.92
N CYS A 178 -7.18 13.08 -2.81
CA CYS A 178 -7.96 12.96 -4.03
C CYS A 178 -8.00 14.26 -4.86
N THR A 179 -6.84 14.89 -5.07
CA THR A 179 -6.78 16.09 -5.91
C THR A 179 -7.07 15.72 -7.37
N VAL A 180 -7.19 16.74 -8.24
CA VAL A 180 -7.29 16.54 -9.69
C VAL A 180 -6.08 15.79 -10.30
N ASN A 181 -4.96 15.75 -9.58
CA ASN A 181 -3.74 15.05 -10.00
C ASN A 181 -3.63 13.63 -9.45
N ASP A 182 -4.62 13.16 -8.67
CA ASP A 182 -4.64 11.79 -8.18
C ASP A 182 -4.63 10.80 -9.37
N PRO A 183 -3.60 9.95 -9.52
CA PRO A 183 -3.55 8.98 -10.61
C PRO A 183 -4.69 7.95 -10.58
N TYR A 184 -5.32 7.77 -9.43
CA TYR A 184 -6.44 6.84 -9.22
C TYR A 184 -7.80 7.56 -9.24
N ARG A 185 -7.83 8.89 -9.42
CA ARG A 185 -9.07 9.68 -9.50
C ARG A 185 -10.04 9.38 -8.36
N GLY A 186 -9.53 9.17 -7.15
CA GLY A 186 -10.30 8.83 -5.97
C GLY A 186 -11.10 7.52 -6.08
N SER A 187 -10.67 6.55 -6.89
CA SER A 187 -11.22 5.19 -6.87
C SER A 187 -10.64 4.31 -5.76
N GLU A 188 -9.42 4.62 -5.31
CA GLU A 188 -8.65 3.80 -4.38
C GLU A 188 -7.83 4.69 -3.42
N ASN A 189 -7.78 4.31 -2.14
CA ASN A 189 -6.86 4.91 -1.18
C ASN A 189 -5.59 4.07 -1.11
N ILE A 190 -4.55 4.50 -1.82
CA ILE A 190 -3.32 3.72 -2.00
C ILE A 190 -2.50 3.68 -0.72
N LEU A 191 -2.59 4.70 0.14
CA LEU A 191 -1.95 4.63 1.47
C LEU A 191 -2.44 3.41 2.26
N ALA A 192 -3.73 3.11 2.23
CA ALA A 192 -4.26 1.95 2.94
C ALA A 192 -3.74 0.62 2.38
N HIS A 193 -3.55 0.54 1.06
CA HIS A 193 -2.90 -0.61 0.41
C HIS A 193 -1.43 -0.75 0.89
N GLU A 194 -0.61 0.29 0.73
CA GLU A 194 0.82 0.24 1.05
C GLU A 194 1.09 0.08 2.56
N PHE A 195 0.22 0.65 3.39
CA PHE A 195 0.31 0.47 4.83
C PHE A 195 -0.13 -0.93 5.25
N THR A 196 -1.02 -1.60 4.49
CA THR A 196 -1.33 -3.01 4.72
C THR A 196 -0.13 -3.91 4.45
N HIS A 197 0.65 -3.67 3.38
CA HIS A 197 1.93 -4.34 3.17
C HIS A 197 2.87 -4.17 4.37
N THR A 198 2.92 -2.95 4.92
CA THR A 198 3.75 -2.62 6.09
C THR A 198 3.27 -3.35 7.35
N ILE A 199 1.95 -3.40 7.60
CA ILE A 199 1.36 -4.16 8.71
C ILE A 199 1.65 -5.65 8.54
N HIS A 200 1.46 -6.19 7.32
CA HIS A 200 1.76 -7.57 6.99
C HIS A 200 3.20 -7.89 7.36
N GLU A 201 4.18 -7.12 6.86
CA GLU A 201 5.59 -7.45 7.05
C GLU A 201 6.12 -7.16 8.46
N GLN A 202 5.70 -6.05 9.08
CA GLN A 202 6.31 -5.55 10.32
C GLN A 202 5.45 -5.81 11.56
N GLY A 203 4.13 -5.87 11.39
CA GLY A 203 3.15 -6.00 12.48
C GLY A 203 2.78 -7.45 12.79
N LEU A 204 2.54 -8.26 11.77
CA LEU A 204 2.03 -9.64 11.93
C LEU A 204 3.10 -10.61 12.44
N SER A 205 2.65 -11.59 13.23
CA SER A 205 3.50 -12.71 13.65
C SER A 205 3.77 -13.67 12.49
N GLY A 206 4.76 -14.57 12.65
CA GLY A 206 5.01 -15.62 11.65
C GLY A 206 3.80 -16.54 11.43
N ALA A 207 3.00 -16.80 12.48
CA ALA A 207 1.79 -17.60 12.37
C ALA A 207 0.69 -16.87 11.58
N ASP A 208 0.53 -15.56 11.80
CA ASP A 208 -0.44 -14.73 11.08
C ASP A 208 -0.08 -14.62 9.59
N LYS A 209 1.21 -14.41 9.27
CA LYS A 209 1.71 -14.44 7.88
C LYS A 209 1.47 -15.79 7.20
N ALA A 210 1.69 -16.89 7.93
CA ALA A 210 1.41 -18.24 7.42
C ALA A 210 -0.09 -18.46 7.15
N ALA A 211 -0.97 -17.88 7.97
CA ALA A 211 -2.42 -17.92 7.74
C ALA A 211 -2.81 -17.16 6.46
N VAL A 212 -2.23 -15.98 6.22
CA VAL A 212 -2.41 -15.23 4.96
C VAL A 212 -1.97 -16.06 3.76
N HIS A 213 -0.77 -16.64 3.81
CA HIS A 213 -0.24 -17.48 2.73
C HIS A 213 -1.13 -18.70 2.44
N ALA A 214 -1.63 -19.36 3.49
CA ALA A 214 -2.54 -20.50 3.35
C ALA A 214 -3.88 -20.09 2.71
N ALA A 215 -4.45 -18.96 3.11
CA ALA A 215 -5.66 -18.41 2.49
C ALA A 215 -5.44 -18.09 1.00
N TYR A 216 -4.35 -17.39 0.67
CA TYR A 216 -3.97 -17.08 -0.71
C TYR A 216 -3.84 -18.33 -1.58
N THR A 217 -3.12 -19.35 -1.09
CA THR A 217 -2.90 -20.59 -1.85
C THR A 217 -4.22 -21.33 -2.07
N ALA A 218 -5.11 -21.36 -1.07
CA ALA A 218 -6.44 -21.93 -1.21
C ALA A 218 -7.33 -21.15 -2.19
N ALA A 219 -7.26 -19.82 -2.19
CA ALA A 219 -7.99 -18.96 -3.13
C ALA A 219 -7.49 -19.12 -4.57
N ARG A 220 -6.16 -19.18 -4.78
CA ARG A 220 -5.55 -19.50 -6.09
C ARG A 220 -5.98 -20.86 -6.60
N ALA A 221 -5.89 -21.90 -5.77
CA ALA A 221 -6.21 -23.28 -6.15
C ALA A 221 -7.68 -23.47 -6.52
N ARG A 222 -8.58 -22.75 -5.84
CA ARG A 222 -10.03 -22.78 -6.11
C ARG A 222 -10.47 -21.75 -7.16
N GLN A 223 -9.57 -20.89 -7.62
CA GLN A 223 -9.88 -19.75 -8.48
C GLN A 223 -11.01 -18.89 -7.88
N THR A 224 -10.98 -18.70 -6.54
CA THR A 224 -12.00 -17.95 -5.80
C THR A 224 -12.16 -16.52 -6.33
N TRP A 225 -11.06 -15.92 -6.75
CA TRP A 225 -10.99 -14.59 -7.37
C TRP A 225 -10.35 -14.68 -8.76
N THR A 226 -10.49 -13.62 -9.54
CA THR A 226 -9.94 -13.55 -10.91
C THR A 226 -8.42 -13.69 -10.89
N LEU A 227 -7.89 -14.80 -11.41
CA LEU A 227 -6.46 -15.11 -11.32
C LEU A 227 -5.52 -14.11 -12.00
N SER A 228 -6.01 -13.39 -13.02
CA SER A 228 -5.25 -12.38 -13.75
C SER A 228 -5.29 -10.99 -13.10
N SER A 229 -6.02 -10.83 -11.98
CA SER A 229 -6.08 -9.57 -11.25
C SER A 229 -4.77 -9.26 -10.53
N TYR A 230 -4.62 -8.00 -10.11
CA TYR A 230 -3.47 -7.57 -9.32
C TYR A 230 -3.41 -8.28 -7.96
N ALA A 231 -4.54 -8.38 -7.25
CA ALA A 231 -4.66 -9.09 -5.98
C ALA A 231 -4.15 -10.54 -6.06
N MET A 232 -4.27 -11.20 -7.21
CA MET A 232 -3.86 -12.60 -7.34
C MET A 232 -2.41 -12.79 -7.76
N GLN A 233 -1.61 -11.73 -7.94
CA GLN A 233 -0.20 -11.83 -8.33
C GLN A 233 0.66 -12.56 -7.29
N ASN A 234 0.50 -12.24 -6.01
CA ASN A 234 1.16 -12.88 -4.88
C ASN A 234 0.32 -12.72 -3.59
N GLU A 235 0.73 -13.34 -2.48
CA GLU A 235 0.00 -13.30 -1.21
C GLU A 235 -0.04 -11.93 -0.54
N GLN A 236 0.97 -11.09 -0.80
CA GLN A 236 1.06 -9.75 -0.22
C GLN A 236 0.01 -8.84 -0.87
N GLU A 237 -0.09 -8.86 -2.21
CA GLU A 237 -1.12 -8.11 -2.95
C GLU A 237 -2.53 -8.62 -2.63
N TYR A 238 -2.68 -9.94 -2.50
CA TYR A 238 -3.95 -10.54 -2.09
C TYR A 238 -4.44 -9.99 -0.75
N PHE A 239 -3.54 -9.87 0.23
CA PHE A 239 -3.88 -9.32 1.54
C PHE A 239 -4.11 -7.80 1.51
N ALA A 240 -3.28 -7.06 0.77
CA ALA A 240 -3.38 -5.59 0.68
C ALA A 240 -4.63 -5.13 -0.08
N GLU A 241 -4.96 -5.75 -1.22
CA GLU A 241 -6.19 -5.48 -1.97
C GLU A 241 -7.42 -5.89 -1.16
N ALA A 242 -7.39 -7.04 -0.49
CA ALA A 242 -8.51 -7.46 0.35
C ALA A 242 -8.73 -6.52 1.55
N ALA A 243 -7.67 -5.91 2.10
CA ALA A 243 -7.80 -4.92 3.16
C ALA A 243 -8.49 -3.63 2.69
N THR A 244 -8.14 -3.11 1.50
CA THR A 244 -8.81 -1.93 0.96
C THR A 244 -10.29 -2.21 0.65
N VAL A 245 -10.62 -3.43 0.21
CA VAL A 245 -12.01 -3.91 0.10
C VAL A 245 -12.68 -4.02 1.48
N TYR A 246 -12.01 -4.59 2.49
CA TYR A 246 -12.54 -4.72 3.86
C TYR A 246 -12.90 -3.37 4.50
N PHE A 247 -12.19 -2.32 4.12
CA PHE A 247 -12.45 -0.94 4.51
C PHE A 247 -13.45 -0.20 3.60
N GLY A 248 -13.90 -0.79 2.49
CA GLY A 248 -14.85 -0.18 1.56
C GLY A 248 -14.26 0.96 0.72
N ILE A 249 -12.95 0.91 0.44
CA ILE A 249 -12.18 2.00 -0.20
C ILE A 249 -11.44 1.55 -1.46
N ASN A 250 -11.97 0.52 -2.13
CA ASN A 250 -11.43 0.02 -3.40
C ASN A 250 -12.55 -0.10 -4.43
N TYR A 251 -12.54 0.77 -5.42
CA TYR A 251 -13.45 0.76 -6.56
C TYR A 251 -12.76 0.34 -7.86
N SER A 252 -11.81 -0.61 -7.78
CA SER A 252 -11.12 -1.20 -8.93
C SER A 252 -11.32 -2.71 -8.98
N ASN A 253 -12.13 -3.19 -9.91
CA ASN A 253 -12.33 -4.64 -10.11
C ASN A 253 -11.09 -5.32 -10.71
N ILE A 254 -10.32 -4.60 -11.54
CA ILE A 254 -9.10 -5.14 -12.16
C ILE A 254 -8.04 -5.42 -11.09
N ASN A 255 -7.96 -4.56 -10.06
CA ASN A 255 -7.02 -4.74 -8.97
C ASN A 255 -7.53 -5.78 -7.97
N SER A 256 -8.77 -5.63 -7.48
CA SER A 256 -9.36 -6.49 -6.44
C SER A 256 -9.67 -7.92 -6.89
N GLY A 257 -9.80 -8.15 -8.20
CA GLY A 257 -10.14 -9.46 -8.76
C GLY A 257 -11.55 -9.97 -8.45
N GLY A 258 -12.47 -9.06 -8.11
CA GLY A 258 -13.87 -9.37 -7.79
C GLY A 258 -14.19 -9.36 -6.29
N MET A 259 -13.20 -9.09 -5.43
CA MET A 259 -13.42 -9.00 -3.97
C MET A 259 -14.39 -7.88 -3.57
N ASN A 260 -14.59 -6.87 -4.41
CA ASN A 260 -15.52 -5.75 -4.21
C ASN A 260 -16.79 -5.84 -5.08
N ILE A 261 -17.06 -6.98 -5.73
CA ILE A 261 -18.18 -7.13 -6.68
C ILE A 261 -19.26 -8.04 -6.08
N CYS A 262 -20.29 -7.45 -5.50
CA CYS A 262 -21.39 -8.16 -4.84
C CYS A 262 -22.50 -8.63 -5.80
N ALA A 263 -22.56 -8.09 -7.02
CA ALA A 263 -23.49 -8.50 -8.06
C ALA A 263 -22.84 -8.34 -9.45
N PRO A 264 -23.34 -9.01 -10.51
CA PRO A 264 -22.72 -8.94 -11.83
C PRO A 264 -22.48 -7.50 -12.30
N GLY A 265 -21.20 -7.10 -12.36
CA GLY A 265 -20.77 -5.77 -12.80
C GLY A 265 -21.02 -4.62 -11.81
N ALA A 266 -21.42 -4.92 -10.57
CA ALA A 266 -21.74 -3.90 -9.57
C ALA A 266 -20.88 -4.05 -8.31
N PHE A 267 -20.28 -2.94 -7.90
CA PHE A 267 -19.58 -2.87 -6.62
C PHE A 267 -20.52 -3.13 -5.44
N CYS A 268 -19.98 -3.66 -4.36
CA CYS A 268 -20.67 -3.74 -3.09
C CYS A 268 -21.08 -2.36 -2.60
N SER A 269 -22.22 -2.30 -1.89
CA SER A 269 -22.78 -1.05 -1.38
C SER A 269 -22.12 -0.61 -0.07
N GLY A 270 -20.80 -0.40 -0.10
CA GLY A 270 -19.98 0.10 0.99
C GLY A 270 -19.40 -0.99 1.91
N GLU A 271 -18.62 -0.52 2.90
CA GLU A 271 -17.75 -1.31 3.78
C GLU A 271 -18.39 -2.61 4.31
N MET A 272 -19.61 -2.54 4.85
CA MET A 272 -20.26 -3.72 5.44
C MET A 272 -20.70 -4.75 4.38
N ALA A 273 -21.07 -4.29 3.18
CA ALA A 273 -21.41 -5.19 2.08
C ALA A 273 -20.16 -5.87 1.52
N ASP A 274 -19.04 -5.14 1.38
CA ASP A 274 -17.74 -5.71 1.01
C ASP A 274 -17.31 -6.79 2.00
N ARG A 275 -17.34 -6.48 3.29
CA ARG A 275 -17.01 -7.43 4.37
C ARG A 275 -17.88 -8.68 4.32
N TYR A 276 -19.19 -8.52 4.08
CA TYR A 276 -20.10 -9.66 3.98
C TYR A 276 -19.80 -10.53 2.76
N HIS A 277 -19.47 -9.93 1.61
CA HIS A 277 -19.07 -10.66 0.41
C HIS A 277 -17.75 -11.43 0.59
N LEU A 278 -16.76 -10.81 1.24
CA LEU A 278 -15.53 -11.49 1.66
C LEU A 278 -15.84 -12.67 2.59
N TYR A 279 -16.72 -12.50 3.57
CA TYR A 279 -17.12 -13.57 4.48
C TYR A 279 -17.75 -14.76 3.74
N GLN A 280 -18.63 -14.49 2.77
CA GLN A 280 -19.33 -15.53 2.00
C GLN A 280 -18.41 -16.26 1.02
N THR A 281 -17.46 -15.55 0.41
CA THR A 281 -16.68 -16.05 -0.72
C THR A 281 -15.31 -16.59 -0.29
N ASP A 282 -14.67 -15.92 0.68
CA ASP A 282 -13.33 -16.24 1.16
C ASP A 282 -13.24 -16.05 2.69
N THR A 283 -13.96 -16.90 3.42
CA THR A 283 -14.09 -16.81 4.88
C THR A 283 -12.75 -16.82 5.63
N ALA A 284 -11.73 -17.51 5.10
CA ALA A 284 -10.41 -17.55 5.72
C ALA A 284 -9.75 -16.16 5.69
N LEU A 285 -9.75 -15.50 4.54
CA LEU A 285 -9.27 -14.13 4.37
C LEU A 285 -10.06 -13.15 5.24
N TYR A 286 -11.39 -13.24 5.20
CA TYR A 286 -12.26 -12.40 6.04
C TYR A 286 -11.92 -12.50 7.53
N ASN A 287 -11.69 -13.70 8.05
CA ASN A 287 -11.36 -13.92 9.45
C ASN A 287 -10.02 -13.27 9.81
N ILE A 288 -9.01 -13.38 8.93
CA ILE A 288 -7.71 -12.75 9.13
C ILE A 288 -7.86 -11.22 9.16
N LEU A 289 -8.56 -10.63 8.18
CA LEU A 289 -8.80 -9.18 8.14
C LEU A 289 -9.55 -8.68 9.38
N THR A 290 -10.55 -9.44 9.83
CA THR A 290 -11.32 -9.12 11.04
C THR A 290 -10.47 -9.21 12.31
N TYR A 291 -9.57 -10.18 12.40
CA TYR A 291 -8.58 -10.22 13.48
C TYR A 291 -7.64 -9.02 13.44
N VAL A 292 -7.03 -8.75 12.28
CA VAL A 292 -6.00 -7.71 12.13
C VAL A 292 -6.56 -6.31 12.36
N PHE A 293 -7.68 -5.96 11.72
CA PHE A 293 -8.15 -4.57 11.68
C PHE A 293 -9.21 -4.25 12.72
N THR A 294 -9.94 -5.24 13.23
CA THR A 294 -11.00 -5.00 14.23
C THR A 294 -10.85 -5.84 15.50
N ASN A 295 -9.77 -6.63 15.64
CA ASN A 295 -9.56 -7.51 16.78
C ASN A 295 -10.76 -8.43 17.02
N ASN A 296 -11.20 -9.13 15.96
CA ASN A 296 -12.34 -10.05 15.96
C ASN A 296 -13.71 -9.39 16.26
N ARG A 297 -13.87 -8.10 15.94
CA ARG A 297 -15.12 -7.34 16.15
C ARG A 297 -15.70 -6.89 14.82
N PRO A 298 -16.35 -7.79 14.06
CA PRO A 298 -16.73 -7.54 12.66
C PRO A 298 -17.75 -6.40 12.46
N ASN A 299 -18.50 -6.06 13.50
CA ASN A 299 -19.52 -5.00 13.47
C ASN A 299 -18.93 -3.59 13.62
N LEU A 300 -17.62 -3.45 13.88
CA LEU A 300 -16.96 -2.15 13.95
C LEU A 300 -16.65 -1.65 12.54
N ALA A 301 -17.47 -0.70 12.07
CA ALA A 301 -17.17 0.06 10.87
C ALA A 301 -15.94 0.96 11.10
N SER A 302 -15.11 1.06 10.08
CA SER A 302 -13.96 1.95 10.06
C SER A 302 -14.38 3.40 9.85
N GLY A 303 -15.38 3.64 9.01
CA GLY A 303 -15.70 5.00 8.54
C GLY A 303 -14.57 5.61 7.70
N LEU A 304 -13.63 4.79 7.22
CA LEU A 304 -12.63 5.18 6.26
C LEU A 304 -13.30 5.37 4.89
N THR A 305 -12.96 6.45 4.22
CA THR A 305 -13.43 6.79 2.89
C THR A 305 -12.24 6.86 1.95
N VAL A 306 -12.47 6.72 0.64
CA VAL A 306 -11.39 6.84 -0.33
C VAL A 306 -10.75 8.23 -0.24
N CYS A 307 -11.60 9.26 -0.29
CA CYS A 307 -11.22 10.65 -0.20
C CYS A 307 -11.59 11.24 1.16
N PRO A 308 -10.79 12.17 1.70
CA PRO A 308 -11.12 12.88 2.93
C PRO A 308 -12.35 13.77 2.75
N ALA A 309 -13.04 14.07 3.87
CA ALA A 309 -14.23 14.90 3.83
C ALA A 309 -13.94 16.29 3.21
N GLY A 310 -14.82 16.75 2.31
CA GLY A 310 -14.64 18.00 1.58
C GLY A 310 -13.86 17.87 0.27
N HIS A 311 -13.24 16.70 0.03
CA HIS A 311 -12.68 16.33 -1.25
C HIS A 311 -13.61 15.32 -1.94
N SER A 312 -13.87 15.55 -3.21
CA SER A 312 -14.71 14.66 -4.03
C SER A 312 -13.95 14.30 -5.28
N VAL A 313 -14.21 13.10 -5.78
CA VAL A 313 -13.78 12.68 -7.12
C VAL A 313 -14.23 13.73 -8.13
N VAL A 314 -13.28 14.40 -8.79
CA VAL A 314 -13.59 15.19 -9.97
C VAL A 314 -13.78 14.21 -11.13
N GLY A 315 -15.04 13.81 -11.34
CA GLY A 315 -15.57 13.23 -12.59
C GLY A 315 -14.82 12.06 -13.20
#